data_AF-A0AAE0V5H0-F1
#
_entry.id   AF-A0AAE0V5H0-F1
#
_cell.length_a   1.000
_cell.length_b   1.000
_cell.length_c   1.000
_cell.angle_alpha   90.00
_cell.angle_beta   90.00
_cell.angle_gamma   90.00
#
_symmetry.space_group_name_H-M   'P 1'
#
loop_
_entity.id
_entity.type
_entity.pdbx_description
1 polymer ?
#
loop_
_entity_poly.entity_id
_entity_poly.type
_entity_poly.pdbx_seq_one_letter_code
_entity_poly.pdbx_strand_id
1 'polypeptide(L)'
;VNFQRRWNLRRRKECFITGQHVSLQGLKERKSRDKMAEYLLNEIPPYPTPAEFWVSEVAHVTEESGFEGILESEQFSPIAGELSWWGLKINEDEIKEAQKRYMDTNFLNEAQELDEQEPFLEKFTTSPPFQLEKSRYGNYRFTFPLTDLMERYKKQNCGGEDPVLRVHETITYRQEIMYTVLIHSPEDNERFGEYPLLEAKVAHATEETGFKGILESEEFNPPNSEFSWWDLKINKDEIKTAEKNYMERNIPSMAQELCEEKSFLEKFTTSPLFKLEESRYGNYRFTFPLTELMERYKKQNCGGEDPVLRVYGTMTYKQEIVYTVLIHSPEDNERFGEYPLLEASEWVRYQDGKIIWRAQAICETHWYQFISGEVQKPNDYEFYVWDQVSLVFHLPNSKALKIPREQLIEALKACEIANIDLSEYPGTKSKMQRYMEAKEEVSKLKIELKYEEKEEKDEDQKDEDEAKP
;
A
#
# COMPACT_ATOMS: atom_id res chain seq x y z
N VAL A 1 5.73 24.80 -18.68
CA VAL A 1 4.30 24.66 -18.26
C VAL A 1 4.11 25.47 -16.98
N ASN A 2 3.21 26.46 -16.99
CA ASN A 2 2.96 27.35 -15.86
C ASN A 2 1.77 26.86 -15.03
N PHE A 3 1.72 27.19 -13.73
CA PHE A 3 0.59 26.88 -12.85
C PHE A 3 -0.71 27.46 -13.37
N GLN A 4 -1.76 26.64 -13.42
CA GLN A 4 -3.13 27.07 -13.66
C GLN A 4 -3.91 27.09 -12.35
N ARG A 5 -4.96 27.93 -12.27
CA ARG A 5 -5.84 28.04 -11.09
C ARG A 5 -7.25 27.64 -11.47
N ARG A 6 -7.90 26.83 -10.64
CA ARG A 6 -9.33 26.50 -10.79
C ARG A 6 -10.01 26.40 -9.44
N TRP A 7 -11.33 26.45 -9.47
CA TRP A 7 -12.16 25.94 -8.38
C TRP A 7 -12.41 24.46 -8.66
N ASN A 8 -12.00 23.59 -7.76
CA ASN A 8 -12.33 22.17 -7.86
C ASN A 8 -13.78 21.92 -7.45
N LEU A 9 -14.26 20.69 -7.65
CA LEU A 9 -15.62 20.26 -7.31
C LEU A 9 -15.96 20.43 -5.83
N ARG A 10 -14.94 20.53 -4.95
CA ARG A 10 -15.05 20.78 -3.51
C ARG A 10 -15.13 22.29 -3.18
N ARG A 11 -15.35 23.12 -4.21
CA ARG A 11 -15.35 24.59 -4.15
C ARG A 11 -14.11 25.12 -3.42
N ARG A 12 -12.95 24.51 -3.65
CA ARG A 12 -11.65 25.02 -3.18
C ARG A 12 -10.84 25.52 -4.36
N LYS A 13 -10.20 26.67 -4.16
CA LYS A 13 -9.25 27.22 -5.13
C LYS A 13 -7.95 26.44 -5.01
N GLU A 14 -7.54 25.76 -6.08
CA GLU A 14 -6.30 24.99 -6.15
C GLU A 14 -5.43 25.48 -7.32
N CYS A 15 -4.12 25.25 -7.21
CA CYS A 15 -3.20 25.36 -8.34
C CYS A 15 -2.95 23.97 -8.90
N PHE A 16 -2.82 23.82 -10.21
CA PHE A 16 -2.59 22.51 -10.83
C PHE A 16 -1.71 22.61 -12.07
N ILE A 17 -1.05 21.48 -12.37
CA ILE A 17 -0.28 21.24 -13.59
C ILE A 17 -0.82 19.94 -14.20
N THR A 18 -1.48 20.06 -15.33
CA THR A 18 -2.06 18.93 -16.08
C THR A 18 -0.96 18.12 -16.76
N GLY A 19 -1.08 16.79 -16.71
CA GLY A 19 -0.24 15.84 -17.48
C GLY A 19 1.18 15.65 -16.97
N GLN A 20 1.52 16.13 -15.77
CA GLN A 20 2.87 15.98 -15.20
C GLN A 20 2.82 15.70 -13.70
N HIS A 21 3.63 14.75 -13.23
CA HIS A 21 4.05 14.67 -11.82
C HIS A 21 5.33 15.50 -11.66
N VAL A 22 5.21 16.67 -11.03
CA VAL A 22 6.32 17.62 -10.90
C VAL A 22 6.99 17.43 -9.55
N SER A 23 8.31 17.20 -9.58
CA SER A 23 9.12 17.01 -8.37
C SER A 23 9.10 18.24 -7.47
N LEU A 24 9.38 18.06 -6.17
CA LEU A 24 9.52 19.16 -5.21
C LEU A 24 10.49 20.24 -5.70
N GLN A 25 11.64 19.84 -6.28
CA GLN A 25 12.60 20.78 -6.89
C GLN A 25 12.02 21.48 -8.13
N GLY A 26 11.33 20.75 -9.00
CA GLY A 26 10.65 21.35 -10.15
C GLY A 26 9.56 22.35 -9.74
N LEU A 27 8.89 22.14 -8.60
CA LEU A 27 7.95 23.09 -8.00
C LEU A 27 8.67 24.33 -7.43
N LYS A 28 9.87 24.19 -6.85
CA LYS A 28 10.71 25.31 -6.36
C LYS A 28 11.16 26.23 -7.49
N GLU A 29 11.64 25.65 -8.58
CA GLU A 29 12.18 26.38 -9.74
C GLU A 29 11.08 27.15 -10.47
N ARG A 30 9.88 26.59 -10.53
CA ARG A 30 8.68 27.20 -11.11
C ARG A 30 8.03 28.15 -10.10
N LYS A 31 8.68 29.29 -9.78
CA LYS A 31 8.21 30.31 -8.81
C LYS A 31 6.67 30.46 -8.74
N SER A 32 6.04 29.75 -7.80
CA SER A 32 4.61 29.86 -7.52
C SER A 32 4.33 31.23 -6.89
N ARG A 33 3.25 31.92 -7.30
CA ARG A 33 2.81 33.18 -6.66
C ARG A 33 1.86 32.95 -5.47
N ASP A 34 1.88 31.75 -4.89
CA ASP A 34 1.00 31.33 -3.81
C ASP A 34 1.77 31.15 -2.49
N LYS A 35 1.05 31.06 -1.36
CA LYS A 35 1.67 30.85 -0.02
C LYS A 35 2.56 29.61 0.06
N MET A 36 2.35 28.64 -0.84
CA MET A 36 3.19 27.45 -1.06
C MET A 36 4.67 27.78 -1.32
N ALA A 37 4.98 28.93 -1.94
CA ALA A 37 6.34 29.31 -2.33
C ALA A 37 7.26 29.57 -1.13
N GLU A 38 6.68 29.94 0.02
CA GLU A 38 7.44 30.14 1.27
C GLU A 38 7.93 28.79 1.84
N TYR A 39 7.18 27.71 1.66
CA TYR A 39 7.50 26.37 2.20
C TYR A 39 8.40 25.53 1.28
N LEU A 40 8.46 25.86 -0.01
CA LEU A 40 9.24 25.11 -0.99
C LEU A 40 10.76 25.33 -0.82
N LEU A 41 11.25 26.36 -0.13
CA LEU A 41 12.68 26.74 -0.13
C LEU A 41 13.63 25.86 0.72
N ASN A 42 13.16 24.82 1.42
CA ASN A 42 13.98 24.03 2.39
C ASN A 42 14.58 22.72 1.78
N GLU A 43 15.84 22.35 2.07
CA GLU A 43 16.61 21.23 1.44
C GLU A 43 16.57 19.85 2.15
N ILE A 44 16.92 18.74 1.43
CA ILE A 44 16.92 17.32 1.89
C ILE A 44 18.24 16.59 1.49
N PRO A 45 18.89 15.71 2.33
CA PRO A 45 20.23 15.13 2.07
C PRO A 45 20.31 13.65 1.50
N PRO A 46 21.43 13.19 0.86
CA PRO A 46 21.56 11.87 0.18
C PRO A 46 22.64 10.86 0.71
N TYR A 47 22.51 9.55 0.38
CA TYR A 47 23.54 8.46 0.44
C TYR A 47 23.03 7.17 -0.33
N PRO A 48 23.74 6.02 -0.46
CA PRO A 48 23.32 4.94 -1.37
C PRO A 48 22.68 3.71 -0.70
N THR A 49 21.40 3.37 -1.00
CA THR A 49 20.71 2.05 -0.88
C THR A 49 19.25 2.21 -1.44
N PRO A 50 18.60 1.17 -1.99
CA PRO A 50 18.95 -0.24 -1.88
C PRO A 50 19.36 -0.97 -3.15
N ALA A 51 20.17 -2.00 -2.94
CA ALA A 51 20.36 -3.09 -3.87
C ALA A 51 19.13 -4.02 -3.82
N GLU A 52 18.63 -4.39 -4.99
CA GLU A 52 17.39 -5.12 -5.16
C GLU A 52 17.69 -6.59 -5.51
N PHE A 53 17.35 -7.51 -4.61
CA PHE A 53 17.50 -8.95 -4.82
C PHE A 53 16.19 -9.55 -5.34
N TRP A 54 16.25 -10.19 -6.49
CA TRP A 54 15.14 -10.93 -7.06
C TRP A 54 15.35 -12.39 -6.69
N VAL A 55 14.60 -12.86 -5.70
CA VAL A 55 14.79 -14.18 -5.13
C VAL A 55 13.75 -15.13 -5.72
N SER A 56 14.24 -16.20 -6.33
CA SER A 56 13.41 -17.16 -7.06
C SER A 56 13.22 -18.49 -6.33
N GLU A 57 14.08 -18.78 -5.34
CA GLU A 57 14.06 -20.03 -4.60
C GLU A 57 13.77 -19.84 -3.10
N VAL A 58 13.07 -20.81 -2.53
CA VAL A 58 12.87 -20.95 -1.09
C VAL A 58 13.37 -22.31 -0.61
N ALA A 59 13.76 -22.37 0.65
CA ALA A 59 14.31 -23.55 1.28
C ALA A 59 13.60 -23.90 2.58
N HIS A 60 13.30 -25.18 2.75
CA HIS A 60 12.92 -25.77 4.03
C HIS A 60 14.12 -26.51 4.60
N VAL A 61 14.42 -26.29 5.88
CA VAL A 61 15.57 -26.88 6.57
C VAL A 61 15.08 -27.68 7.75
N THR A 62 15.62 -28.89 7.92
CA THR A 62 15.27 -29.78 9.02
C THR A 62 16.46 -30.61 9.52
N GLU A 63 16.32 -31.17 10.71
CA GLU A 63 17.15 -32.23 11.26
C GLU A 63 16.77 -33.61 10.68
N GLU A 64 17.56 -34.64 11.01
CA GLU A 64 17.44 -36.00 10.46
C GLU A 64 16.04 -36.60 10.62
N SER A 65 15.43 -36.46 11.79
CA SER A 65 14.08 -36.97 12.05
C SER A 65 13.01 -36.34 11.16
N GLY A 66 13.10 -35.03 10.90
CA GLY A 66 12.17 -34.37 9.99
C GLY A 66 12.44 -34.71 8.52
N PHE A 67 13.70 -34.96 8.15
CA PHE A 67 14.03 -35.47 6.82
C PHE A 67 13.43 -36.87 6.58
N GLU A 68 13.63 -37.80 7.51
CA GLU A 68 13.03 -39.14 7.44
C GLU A 68 11.50 -39.04 7.38
N GLY A 69 10.89 -38.21 8.23
CA GLY A 69 9.45 -37.99 8.24
C GLY A 69 8.90 -37.43 6.92
N ILE A 70 9.61 -36.49 6.29
CA ILE A 70 9.21 -35.95 4.97
C ILE A 70 9.33 -37.04 3.89
N LEU A 71 10.38 -37.86 3.91
CA LEU A 71 10.54 -38.93 2.93
C LEU A 71 9.53 -40.07 3.10
N GLU A 72 9.15 -40.39 4.33
CA GLU A 72 8.15 -41.43 4.61
C GLU A 72 6.72 -40.98 4.29
N SER A 73 6.40 -39.71 4.59
CA SER A 73 5.05 -39.17 4.40
C SER A 73 4.83 -38.53 3.02
N GLU A 74 5.91 -38.20 2.32
CA GLU A 74 5.92 -37.34 1.12
C GLU A 74 5.24 -35.97 1.36
N GLN A 75 5.25 -35.48 2.60
CA GLN A 75 4.55 -34.27 3.02
C GLN A 75 5.41 -33.36 3.91
N PHE A 76 5.26 -32.04 3.75
CA PHE A 76 5.88 -31.02 4.60
C PHE A 76 4.98 -30.66 5.79
N SER A 77 4.64 -31.67 6.60
CA SER A 77 3.76 -31.50 7.75
C SER A 77 4.54 -31.00 8.98
N PRO A 78 4.07 -29.95 9.67
CA PRO A 78 4.73 -29.47 10.87
C PRO A 78 4.72 -30.52 11.98
N ILE A 79 5.88 -30.75 12.60
CA ILE A 79 6.04 -31.72 13.71
C ILE A 79 5.28 -31.25 14.96
N ALA A 80 5.20 -29.93 15.17
CA ALA A 80 4.43 -29.29 16.23
C ALA A 80 3.82 -27.97 15.71
N GLY A 81 2.51 -27.79 15.90
CA GLY A 81 1.77 -26.63 15.40
C GLY A 81 1.22 -26.82 14.00
N GLU A 82 0.85 -25.72 13.35
CA GLU A 82 0.12 -25.72 12.07
C GLU A 82 0.89 -25.05 10.92
N LEU A 83 2.06 -24.48 11.19
CA LEU A 83 2.82 -23.69 10.21
C LEU A 83 4.08 -24.41 9.73
N SER A 84 4.26 -24.45 8.41
CA SER A 84 5.47 -24.93 7.74
C SER A 84 6.36 -23.75 7.38
N TRP A 85 7.62 -23.77 7.83
CA TRP A 85 8.53 -22.63 7.74
C TRP A 85 9.46 -22.75 6.53
N TRP A 86 9.56 -21.67 5.74
CA TRP A 86 10.37 -21.60 4.53
C TRP A 86 11.21 -20.32 4.55
N GLY A 87 12.51 -20.46 4.31
CA GLY A 87 13.44 -19.33 4.19
C GLY A 87 13.76 -18.99 2.74
N LEU A 88 14.09 -17.73 2.47
CA LEU A 88 14.65 -17.34 1.17
C LEU A 88 16.00 -18.01 0.94
N LYS A 89 16.24 -18.50 -0.28
CA LYS A 89 17.55 -19.00 -0.70
C LYS A 89 18.09 -18.06 -1.78
N ILE A 90 19.09 -17.26 -1.42
CA ILE A 90 19.67 -16.27 -2.33
C ILE A 90 21.00 -16.83 -2.87
N ASN A 91 21.07 -17.03 -4.18
CA ASN A 91 22.26 -17.61 -4.82
C ASN A 91 23.25 -16.54 -5.33
N GLU A 92 24.45 -16.96 -5.72
CA GLU A 92 25.50 -16.05 -6.17
C GLU A 92 25.11 -15.25 -7.42
N ASP A 93 24.32 -15.84 -8.32
CA ASP A 93 23.87 -15.16 -9.53
C ASP A 93 22.86 -14.06 -9.18
N GLU A 94 21.93 -14.31 -8.26
CA GLU A 94 20.98 -13.31 -7.75
C GLU A 94 21.70 -12.16 -7.04
N ILE A 95 22.83 -12.42 -6.36
CA ILE A 95 23.69 -11.38 -5.76
C ILE A 95 24.38 -10.54 -6.85
N LYS A 96 24.94 -11.18 -7.87
CA LYS A 96 25.59 -10.49 -9.00
C LYS A 96 24.59 -9.66 -9.80
N GLU A 97 23.40 -10.17 -10.04
CA GLU A 97 22.34 -9.41 -10.70
C GLU A 97 21.84 -8.25 -9.85
N ALA A 98 21.72 -8.43 -8.52
CA ALA A 98 21.36 -7.36 -7.61
C ALA A 98 22.42 -6.24 -7.63
N GLN A 99 23.69 -6.63 -7.68
CA GLN A 99 24.80 -5.69 -7.86
C GLN A 99 24.68 -4.96 -9.20
N LYS A 100 24.45 -5.68 -10.30
CA LYS A 100 24.26 -5.06 -11.62
C LYS A 100 23.11 -4.06 -11.63
N ARG A 101 21.93 -4.45 -11.11
CA ARG A 101 20.76 -3.55 -10.97
C ARG A 101 21.09 -2.32 -10.14
N TYR A 102 21.84 -2.50 -9.05
CA TYR A 102 22.30 -1.41 -8.22
C TYR A 102 23.25 -0.48 -9.01
N MET A 103 24.16 -1.02 -9.81
CA MET A 103 25.09 -0.21 -10.62
C MET A 103 24.36 0.53 -11.74
N ASP A 104 23.51 -0.17 -12.49
CA ASP A 104 22.70 0.37 -13.58
C ASP A 104 21.77 1.50 -13.10
N THR A 105 21.24 1.38 -11.87
CA THR A 105 20.33 2.38 -11.29
C THR A 105 21.07 3.61 -10.79
N ASN A 106 22.27 3.45 -10.23
CA ASN A 106 22.96 4.52 -9.51
C ASN A 106 24.10 5.18 -10.32
N PHE A 107 24.60 4.56 -11.40
CA PHE A 107 25.82 4.98 -12.13
C PHE A 107 25.67 4.96 -13.67
N LEU A 108 24.56 5.53 -14.18
CA LEU A 108 24.10 5.53 -15.59
C LEU A 108 25.10 5.99 -16.68
N ASN A 109 26.23 6.61 -16.34
CA ASN A 109 27.23 7.11 -17.31
C ASN A 109 28.64 6.49 -17.15
N GLU A 110 28.86 5.66 -16.13
CA GLU A 110 30.17 5.06 -15.80
C GLU A 110 30.15 3.53 -15.96
N ALA A 111 28.99 2.95 -16.26
CA ALA A 111 28.76 1.51 -16.33
C ALA A 111 29.66 0.76 -17.33
N GLN A 112 30.18 1.43 -18.38
CA GLN A 112 31.13 0.82 -19.33
C GLN A 112 32.55 0.67 -18.79
N GLU A 113 32.96 1.44 -17.78
CA GLU A 113 34.29 1.33 -17.15
C GLU A 113 34.29 0.50 -15.86
N LEU A 114 33.10 0.10 -15.35
CA LEU A 114 32.94 -0.62 -14.07
C LEU A 114 32.65 -2.12 -14.19
N ASP A 115 32.48 -2.67 -15.40
CA ASP A 115 32.31 -4.11 -15.63
C ASP A 115 33.57 -4.94 -15.21
N GLU A 116 34.67 -4.26 -14.87
CA GLU A 116 35.91 -4.82 -14.33
C GLU A 116 36.04 -4.70 -12.79
N GLN A 117 35.09 -4.09 -12.07
CA GLN A 117 35.16 -4.00 -10.61
C GLN A 117 34.88 -5.35 -9.93
N GLU A 118 35.65 -5.64 -8.87
CA GLU A 118 35.40 -6.83 -8.04
C GLU A 118 33.96 -6.84 -7.50
N PRO A 119 33.30 -8.02 -7.42
CA PRO A 119 32.04 -8.18 -6.71
C PRO A 119 32.13 -7.58 -5.31
N PHE A 120 31.37 -6.51 -5.06
CA PHE A 120 31.38 -5.83 -3.78
C PHE A 120 30.18 -6.25 -2.94
N LEU A 121 29.04 -6.57 -3.56
CA LEU A 121 27.82 -6.94 -2.83
C LEU A 121 28.02 -8.26 -2.07
N GLU A 122 28.81 -9.18 -2.63
CA GLU A 122 29.24 -10.43 -1.97
C GLU A 122 29.96 -10.19 -0.63
N LYS A 123 30.70 -9.07 -0.52
CA LYS A 123 31.40 -8.68 0.72
C LYS A 123 30.41 -8.27 1.84
N PHE A 124 29.17 -7.97 1.48
CA PHE A 124 28.09 -7.57 2.39
C PHE A 124 27.03 -8.67 2.61
N THR A 125 26.93 -9.67 1.72
CA THR A 125 25.98 -10.79 1.83
C THR A 125 26.54 -11.94 2.67
N THR A 126 26.95 -11.65 3.90
CA THR A 126 27.58 -12.64 4.79
C THR A 126 26.61 -13.30 5.77
N SER A 127 25.33 -12.91 5.75
CA SER A 127 24.30 -13.44 6.66
C SER A 127 23.73 -14.79 6.18
N PRO A 128 23.08 -15.58 7.07
CA PRO A 128 22.67 -16.96 6.77
C PRO A 128 21.85 -17.18 5.48
N PRO A 129 20.91 -16.31 5.06
CA PRO A 129 20.16 -16.48 3.80
C PRO A 129 21.02 -16.48 2.53
N PHE A 130 22.25 -15.97 2.60
CA PHE A 130 23.21 -15.90 1.50
C PHE A 130 24.30 -16.99 1.58
N GLN A 131 24.25 -17.85 2.61
CA GLN A 131 25.24 -18.92 2.81
C GLN A 131 24.67 -20.27 2.34
N LEU A 132 24.97 -20.64 1.10
CA LEU A 132 24.44 -21.85 0.46
C LEU A 132 24.79 -23.15 1.20
N GLU A 133 25.97 -23.24 1.81
CA GLU A 133 26.44 -24.46 2.48
C GLU A 133 26.21 -24.48 3.99
N LYS A 134 25.62 -23.43 4.57
CA LYS A 134 25.45 -23.31 6.01
C LYS A 134 23.99 -23.21 6.38
N SER A 135 23.65 -23.86 7.49
CA SER A 135 22.29 -23.92 7.98
C SER A 135 22.26 -23.88 9.50
N ARG A 136 21.24 -23.26 10.07
CA ARG A 136 21.05 -23.14 11.52
C ARG A 136 19.97 -24.03 12.09
N TYR A 137 19.08 -24.55 11.25
CA TYR A 137 17.89 -25.29 11.65
C TYR A 137 17.97 -26.79 11.29
N GLY A 138 19.17 -27.27 10.96
CA GLY A 138 19.43 -28.66 10.62
C GLY A 138 20.32 -28.83 9.39
N ASN A 139 20.75 -30.07 9.15
CA ASN A 139 21.72 -30.41 8.10
C ASN A 139 21.07 -30.85 6.79
N TYR A 140 19.74 -30.99 6.76
CA TYR A 140 18.99 -31.38 5.56
C TYR A 140 18.23 -30.16 5.04
N ARG A 141 18.34 -29.91 3.74
CA ARG A 141 17.69 -28.78 3.07
C ARG A 141 16.97 -29.25 1.82
N PHE A 142 15.69 -28.91 1.72
CA PHE A 142 14.89 -29.01 0.51
C PHE A 142 14.81 -27.62 -0.12
N THR A 143 14.94 -27.53 -1.44
CA THR A 143 14.86 -26.27 -2.17
C THR A 143 13.88 -26.41 -3.32
N PHE A 144 13.04 -25.40 -3.50
CA PHE A 144 12.11 -25.31 -4.61
C PHE A 144 12.09 -23.88 -5.18
N PRO A 145 11.78 -23.74 -6.49
CA PRO A 145 11.31 -22.47 -7.02
C PRO A 145 10.08 -22.02 -6.24
N LEU A 146 10.05 -20.75 -5.82
CA LEU A 146 8.93 -20.18 -5.08
C LEU A 146 7.64 -20.28 -5.90
N THR A 147 7.72 -20.04 -7.21
CA THR A 147 6.60 -20.18 -8.15
C THR A 147 5.98 -21.57 -8.13
N ASP A 148 6.82 -22.61 -8.14
CA ASP A 148 6.37 -24.00 -8.15
C ASP A 148 5.76 -24.39 -6.81
N LEU A 149 6.34 -23.91 -5.72
CA LEU A 149 5.81 -24.13 -4.38
C LEU A 149 4.44 -23.47 -4.21
N MET A 150 4.28 -22.22 -4.67
CA MET A 150 3.02 -21.48 -4.62
C MET A 150 1.93 -22.13 -5.48
N GLU A 151 2.28 -22.60 -6.69
CA GLU A 151 1.35 -23.30 -7.58
C GLU A 151 0.90 -24.65 -7.00
N ARG A 152 1.81 -25.37 -6.33
CA ARG A 152 1.48 -26.60 -5.60
C ARG A 152 0.55 -26.31 -4.42
N TYR A 153 0.87 -25.30 -3.62
CA TYR A 153 0.05 -24.88 -2.47
C TYR A 153 -1.37 -24.48 -2.92
N LYS A 154 -1.48 -23.67 -3.98
CA LYS A 154 -2.75 -23.31 -4.63
C LYS A 154 -3.60 -24.55 -4.97
N LYS A 155 -3.01 -25.53 -5.65
CA LYS A 155 -3.72 -26.75 -6.07
C LYS A 155 -4.07 -27.68 -4.92
N GLN A 156 -3.17 -27.82 -3.94
CA GLN A 156 -3.27 -28.84 -2.90
C GLN A 156 -4.03 -28.35 -1.67
N ASN A 157 -3.99 -27.04 -1.39
CA ASN A 157 -4.47 -26.46 -0.13
C ASN A 157 -5.54 -25.37 -0.33
N CYS A 158 -5.65 -24.76 -1.51
CA CYS A 158 -6.58 -23.65 -1.77
C CYS A 158 -7.71 -24.00 -2.75
N GLY A 159 -7.94 -25.29 -3.06
CA GLY A 159 -8.95 -25.70 -4.03
C GLY A 159 -8.73 -25.18 -5.47
N GLY A 160 -7.53 -24.70 -5.77
CA GLY A 160 -7.21 -24.03 -7.04
C GLY A 160 -7.39 -22.51 -7.03
N GLU A 161 -7.78 -21.90 -5.91
CA GLU A 161 -7.80 -20.45 -5.72
C GLU A 161 -6.44 -19.88 -5.31
N ASP A 162 -6.21 -18.60 -5.58
CA ASP A 162 -4.94 -17.95 -5.22
C ASP A 162 -4.77 -17.86 -3.70
N PRO A 163 -3.61 -18.25 -3.15
CA PRO A 163 -3.36 -18.19 -1.73
C PRO A 163 -3.30 -16.75 -1.21
N VAL A 164 -3.75 -16.56 0.03
CA VAL A 164 -3.77 -15.25 0.69
C VAL A 164 -2.45 -15.04 1.43
N LEU A 165 -1.79 -13.90 1.19
CA LEU A 165 -0.56 -13.51 1.85
C LEU A 165 -0.83 -12.44 2.90
N ARG A 166 -0.39 -12.69 4.12
CA ARG A 166 -0.50 -11.77 5.25
C ARG A 166 0.85 -11.55 5.91
N VAL A 167 1.07 -10.36 6.44
CA VAL A 167 2.18 -10.11 7.36
C VAL A 167 1.88 -10.88 8.64
N HIS A 168 2.70 -11.87 8.97
CA HIS A 168 2.45 -12.72 10.14
C HIS A 168 3.07 -12.10 11.39
N GLU A 169 4.41 -12.10 11.45
CA GLU A 169 5.15 -11.53 12.56
C GLU A 169 6.55 -11.09 12.11
N THR A 170 7.19 -10.29 12.96
CA THR A 170 8.63 -10.03 12.85
C THR A 170 9.29 -10.74 14.02
N ILE A 171 10.09 -11.75 13.71
CA ILE A 171 10.79 -12.55 14.71
C ILE A 171 12.21 -12.02 14.82
N THR A 172 12.60 -11.64 16.03
CA THR A 172 13.98 -11.25 16.32
C THR A 172 14.68 -12.37 17.06
N TYR A 173 15.85 -12.79 16.59
CA TYR A 173 16.66 -13.82 17.22
C TYR A 173 18.15 -13.50 17.12
N ARG A 174 18.74 -13.09 18.24
CA ARG A 174 20.13 -12.61 18.33
C ARG A 174 20.42 -11.47 17.34
N GLN A 175 21.07 -11.76 16.22
CA GLN A 175 21.48 -10.79 15.19
C GLN A 175 20.56 -10.84 13.96
N GLU A 176 19.54 -11.69 13.98
CA GLU A 176 18.63 -11.89 12.85
C GLU A 176 17.28 -11.24 13.12
N ILE A 177 16.75 -10.62 12.06
CA ILE A 177 15.37 -10.16 11.98
C ILE A 177 14.72 -10.92 10.83
N MET A 178 13.76 -11.78 11.15
CA MET A 178 12.97 -12.51 10.17
C MET A 178 11.62 -11.81 10.01
N TYR A 179 11.33 -11.37 8.80
CA TYR A 179 10.00 -10.89 8.42
C TYR A 179 9.24 -12.07 7.84
N THR A 180 8.17 -12.48 8.49
CA THR A 180 7.47 -13.71 8.14
C THR A 180 6.17 -13.36 7.43
N VAL A 181 5.93 -14.03 6.31
CA VAL A 181 4.70 -13.90 5.54
C VAL A 181 3.91 -15.17 5.76
N LEU A 182 2.70 -15.03 6.32
CA LEU A 182 1.74 -16.13 6.41
C LEU A 182 1.09 -16.30 5.04
N ILE A 183 1.10 -17.54 4.56
CA ILE A 183 0.42 -17.96 3.34
C ILE A 183 -0.66 -18.94 3.78
N HIS A 184 -1.92 -18.63 3.48
CA HIS A 184 -3.05 -19.47 3.88
C HIS A 184 -4.11 -19.58 2.77
N SER A 185 -4.99 -20.59 2.87
CA SER A 185 -6.14 -20.75 1.96
C SER A 185 -7.14 -19.60 2.12
N PRO A 186 -7.80 -19.13 1.06
CA PRO A 186 -8.91 -18.17 1.17
C PRO A 186 -10.00 -18.60 2.17
N GLU A 187 -10.23 -19.91 2.33
CA GLU A 187 -11.18 -20.48 3.29
C GLU A 187 -10.83 -20.13 4.75
N ASP A 188 -9.55 -19.92 5.07
CA ASP A 188 -9.07 -19.55 6.41
C ASP A 188 -9.06 -18.03 6.67
N ASN A 189 -9.70 -17.23 5.80
CA ASN A 189 -9.69 -15.76 5.92
C ASN A 189 -10.26 -15.24 7.24
N GLU A 190 -11.34 -15.85 7.75
CA GLU A 190 -11.90 -15.47 9.05
C GLU A 190 -10.92 -15.75 10.18
N ARG A 191 -10.22 -16.89 10.09
CA ARG A 191 -9.28 -17.36 11.10
C ARG A 191 -8.02 -16.49 11.20
N PHE A 192 -7.48 -16.07 10.05
CA PHE A 192 -6.27 -15.25 9.99
C PHE A 192 -6.55 -13.77 9.71
N GLY A 193 -7.81 -13.35 9.80
CA GLY A 193 -8.27 -12.01 9.47
C GLY A 193 -7.59 -10.88 10.26
N GLU A 194 -7.09 -11.19 11.45
CA GLU A 194 -6.37 -10.24 12.31
C GLU A 194 -4.98 -9.86 11.77
N TYR A 195 -4.35 -10.73 10.97
CA TYR A 195 -3.05 -10.45 10.35
C TYR A 195 -3.22 -9.53 9.14
N PRO A 196 -2.42 -8.46 8.98
CA PRO A 196 -2.55 -7.54 7.85
C PRO A 196 -2.35 -8.25 6.51
N LEU A 197 -3.27 -8.05 5.57
CA LEU A 197 -3.07 -8.45 4.17
C LEU A 197 -1.83 -7.76 3.60
N LEU A 198 -1.02 -8.50 2.86
CA LEU A 198 0.14 -7.99 2.14
C LEU A 198 -0.29 -7.25 0.84
N GLU A 199 -1.35 -6.44 0.93
CA GLU A 199 -2.02 -5.77 -0.20
C GLU A 199 -2.25 -4.26 0.08
N ALA A 200 -2.08 -3.43 -0.95
CA ALA A 200 -2.34 -1.99 -0.86
C ALA A 200 -3.83 -1.72 -0.73
N LYS A 201 -4.22 -0.85 0.22
CA LYS A 201 -5.61 -0.43 0.41
C LYS A 201 -5.79 1.01 -0.05
N VAL A 202 -6.98 1.32 -0.56
CA VAL A 202 -7.39 2.68 -0.90
C VAL A 202 -8.71 3.02 -0.24
N ALA A 203 -8.96 4.31 -0.04
CA ALA A 203 -10.09 4.81 0.71
C ALA A 203 -10.84 5.89 -0.05
N HIS A 204 -12.18 5.79 0.00
CA HIS A 204 -13.09 6.84 -0.43
C HIS A 204 -13.76 7.43 0.80
N ALA A 205 -13.49 8.70 1.09
CA ALA A 205 -14.09 9.41 2.20
C ALA A 205 -15.17 10.38 1.71
N THR A 206 -16.33 10.37 2.37
CA THR A 206 -17.50 11.15 1.99
C THR A 206 -18.25 11.70 3.21
N GLU A 207 -19.03 12.74 2.97
CA GLU A 207 -20.05 13.25 3.89
C GLU A 207 -21.32 12.38 3.87
N GLU A 208 -22.24 12.68 4.79
CA GLU A 208 -23.46 11.89 5.05
C GLU A 208 -24.33 11.69 3.80
N THR A 209 -24.46 12.72 2.96
CA THR A 209 -25.24 12.67 1.72
C THR A 209 -24.66 11.65 0.73
N GLY A 210 -23.35 11.70 0.49
CA GLY A 210 -22.67 10.72 -0.36
C GLY A 210 -22.67 9.32 0.25
N PHE A 211 -22.54 9.21 1.57
CA PHE A 211 -22.66 7.93 2.28
C PHE A 211 -24.03 7.28 2.06
N LYS A 212 -25.12 8.02 2.29
CA LYS A 212 -26.49 7.54 2.05
C LYS A 212 -26.71 7.19 0.59
N GLY A 213 -26.27 8.05 -0.32
CA GLY A 213 -26.37 7.80 -1.76
C GLY A 213 -25.65 6.52 -2.19
N ILE A 214 -24.43 6.27 -1.70
CA ILE A 214 -23.67 5.04 -2.01
C ILE A 214 -24.38 3.82 -1.42
N LEU A 215 -24.87 3.89 -0.17
CA LEU A 215 -25.56 2.76 0.45
C LEU A 215 -26.92 2.44 -0.19
N GLU A 216 -27.64 3.44 -0.68
CA GLU A 216 -28.95 3.27 -1.33
C GLU A 216 -28.83 2.78 -2.77
N SER A 217 -27.78 3.22 -3.49
CA SER A 217 -27.57 2.87 -4.90
C SER A 217 -26.62 1.69 -5.11
N GLU A 218 -25.84 1.33 -4.09
CA GLU A 218 -24.72 0.38 -4.19
C GLU A 218 -23.66 0.78 -5.23
N GLU A 219 -23.62 2.07 -5.55
CA GLU A 219 -22.87 2.63 -6.67
C GLU A 219 -21.97 3.80 -6.22
N PHE A 220 -20.68 3.73 -6.54
CA PHE A 220 -19.81 4.90 -6.54
C PHE A 220 -20.02 5.67 -7.85
N ASN A 221 -21.06 6.50 -7.87
CA ASN A 221 -21.41 7.35 -9.01
C ASN A 221 -21.27 8.83 -8.62
N PRO A 222 -20.26 9.56 -9.13
CA PRO A 222 -20.08 10.96 -8.78
C PRO A 222 -21.18 11.83 -9.43
N PRO A 223 -22.09 12.45 -8.67
CA PRO A 223 -23.28 13.10 -9.24
C PRO A 223 -22.98 14.35 -10.08
N ASN A 224 -21.79 14.95 -9.92
CA ASN A 224 -21.39 16.19 -10.60
C ASN A 224 -20.02 16.04 -11.31
N SER A 225 -19.58 14.82 -11.59
CA SER A 225 -18.25 14.54 -12.13
C SER A 225 -18.20 13.19 -12.82
N GLU A 226 -17.25 13.00 -13.73
CA GLU A 226 -16.95 11.70 -14.34
C GLU A 226 -15.84 10.96 -13.56
N PHE A 227 -15.49 11.43 -12.37
CA PHE A 227 -14.27 11.02 -11.67
C PHE A 227 -14.58 10.63 -10.23
N SER A 228 -14.27 9.38 -9.88
CA SER A 228 -14.34 8.85 -8.52
C SER A 228 -12.95 8.85 -7.89
N TRP A 229 -12.80 9.56 -6.77
CA TRP A 229 -11.52 9.87 -6.13
C TRP A 229 -11.25 8.93 -4.96
N TRP A 230 -10.02 8.43 -4.88
CA TRP A 230 -9.57 7.48 -3.88
C TRP A 230 -8.17 7.87 -3.38
N ASP A 231 -8.00 7.90 -2.07
CA ASP A 231 -6.70 8.18 -1.45
C ASP A 231 -6.05 6.86 -1.00
N LEU A 232 -4.71 6.80 -0.99
CA LEU A 232 -4.01 5.65 -0.41
C LEU A 232 -4.33 5.52 1.07
N LYS A 233 -4.54 4.29 1.56
CA LYS A 233 -4.70 4.02 2.98
C LYS A 233 -3.43 3.39 3.53
N ILE A 234 -2.52 4.25 4.00
CA ILE A 234 -1.22 3.85 4.52
C ILE A 234 -1.33 3.55 6.01
N ASN A 235 -1.12 2.30 6.38
CA ASN A 235 -1.17 1.83 7.76
C ASN A 235 0.22 1.84 8.43
N LYS A 236 0.26 1.57 9.74
CA LYS A 236 1.51 1.59 10.52
C LYS A 236 2.54 0.59 10.03
N ASP A 237 2.12 -0.55 9.52
CA ASP A 237 3.03 -1.59 9.03
C ASP A 237 3.62 -1.18 7.68
N GLU A 238 2.88 -0.46 6.84
CA GLU A 238 3.40 0.17 5.62
C GLU A 238 4.38 1.30 5.95
N ILE A 239 4.13 2.09 7.01
CA ILE A 239 5.08 3.11 7.49
C ILE A 239 6.34 2.45 8.03
N LYS A 240 6.24 1.40 8.85
CA LYS A 240 7.39 0.63 9.36
C LYS A 240 8.15 -0.03 8.22
N THR A 241 7.44 -0.57 7.23
CA THR A 241 8.05 -1.14 6.02
C THR A 241 8.80 -0.07 5.25
N ALA A 242 8.20 1.11 5.07
CA ALA A 242 8.83 2.25 4.43
C ALA A 242 10.02 2.80 5.25
N GLU A 243 9.95 2.74 6.58
CA GLU A 243 11.02 3.15 7.51
C GLU A 243 12.18 2.19 7.46
N LYS A 244 11.90 0.90 7.56
CA LYS A 244 12.88 -0.16 7.41
C LYS A 244 13.55 -0.04 6.05
N ASN A 245 12.75 0.04 4.99
CA ASN A 245 13.24 0.30 3.65
C ASN A 245 14.07 1.58 3.69
N TYR A 246 13.63 2.69 4.27
CA TYR A 246 14.41 3.92 4.37
C TYR A 246 15.71 3.75 5.16
N MET A 247 15.75 3.00 6.26
CA MET A 247 16.93 2.84 7.13
C MET A 247 17.96 1.93 6.51
N GLU A 248 17.50 0.82 5.93
CA GLU A 248 18.30 0.02 5.00
C GLU A 248 18.82 0.96 3.93
N ARG A 249 17.90 1.68 3.27
CA ARG A 249 18.10 2.67 2.22
C ARG A 249 18.86 3.92 2.58
N ASN A 250 19.13 4.26 3.85
CA ASN A 250 19.69 5.57 4.26
C ASN A 250 20.86 5.51 5.27
N ILE A 251 20.86 4.56 6.22
CA ILE A 251 21.87 4.48 7.31
C ILE A 251 22.14 3.03 7.73
N PRO A 252 22.86 2.25 6.90
CA PRO A 252 23.07 0.82 7.11
C PRO A 252 23.88 0.51 8.38
N SER A 253 24.81 1.40 8.76
CA SER A 253 25.72 1.17 9.90
C SER A 253 25.03 1.23 11.26
N MET A 254 23.84 1.84 11.38
CA MET A 254 23.09 1.99 12.63
C MET A 254 21.65 1.46 12.51
N ALA A 255 21.23 0.96 11.35
CA ALA A 255 19.87 0.44 11.11
C ALA A 255 19.51 -0.72 12.07
N GLN A 256 20.48 -1.56 12.42
CA GLN A 256 20.28 -2.69 13.34
C GLN A 256 20.05 -2.23 14.80
N GLU A 257 20.66 -1.12 15.22
CA GLU A 257 20.50 -0.55 16.58
C GLU A 257 19.33 0.44 16.68
N LEU A 258 18.96 1.14 15.60
CA LEU A 258 17.96 2.21 15.62
C LEU A 258 16.52 1.76 15.29
N CYS A 259 16.34 0.68 14.53
CA CYS A 259 15.01 0.21 14.11
C CYS A 259 14.16 -0.34 15.26
N GLU A 260 14.77 -0.81 16.35
CA GLU A 260 14.04 -1.32 17.52
C GLU A 260 13.83 -0.25 18.60
N GLU A 261 14.75 0.72 18.73
CA GLU A 261 14.68 1.68 19.82
C GLU A 261 13.88 2.96 19.48
N LYS A 262 13.78 3.35 18.20
CA LYS A 262 13.14 4.63 17.80
C LYS A 262 12.50 4.57 16.40
N SER A 263 11.27 4.06 16.30
CA SER A 263 10.36 4.41 15.19
C SER A 263 10.39 5.93 14.98
N PHE A 264 10.90 6.39 13.84
CA PHE A 264 11.13 7.80 13.57
C PHE A 264 10.21 8.35 12.49
N LEU A 265 9.94 7.64 11.40
CA LEU A 265 8.95 7.99 10.38
C LEU A 265 7.56 8.19 10.97
N GLU A 266 7.18 7.50 12.05
CA GLU A 266 5.93 7.82 12.78
C GLU A 266 5.91 9.27 13.30
N LYS A 267 7.09 9.86 13.59
CA LYS A 267 7.24 11.27 14.00
C LYS A 267 7.19 12.23 12.82
N PHE A 268 7.38 11.74 11.59
CA PHE A 268 7.33 12.51 10.34
C PHE A 268 5.99 12.32 9.58
N THR A 269 5.26 11.24 9.81
CA THR A 269 3.96 10.92 9.18
C THR A 269 2.80 11.67 9.87
N THR A 270 2.97 12.97 10.06
CA THR A 270 1.99 13.85 10.72
C THR A 270 0.93 14.39 9.76
N SER A 271 1.11 14.21 8.45
CA SER A 271 0.16 14.69 7.45
C SER A 271 -1.18 13.92 7.51
N PRO A 272 -2.27 14.55 7.05
CA PRO A 272 -3.61 13.94 7.10
C PRO A 272 -3.73 12.56 6.45
N LEU A 273 -2.88 12.22 5.47
CA LEU A 273 -2.89 10.93 4.78
C LEU A 273 -2.61 9.75 5.73
N PHE A 274 -1.77 9.94 6.75
CA PHE A 274 -1.34 8.89 7.67
C PHE A 274 -2.24 8.78 8.91
N LYS A 275 -3.28 9.61 9.03
CA LYS A 275 -4.22 9.61 10.16
C LYS A 275 -5.42 8.70 9.89
N LEU A 276 -5.31 7.44 10.34
CA LEU A 276 -6.28 6.39 10.04
C LEU A 276 -7.71 6.64 10.56
N GLU A 277 -7.86 7.44 11.61
CA GLU A 277 -9.15 7.75 12.23
C GLU A 277 -9.71 9.12 11.79
N GLU A 278 -8.87 9.99 11.22
CA GLU A 278 -9.28 11.33 10.78
C GLU A 278 -9.54 11.37 9.28
N SER A 279 -10.48 12.19 8.85
CA SER A 279 -10.77 12.47 7.45
C SER A 279 -10.98 13.97 7.25
N ARG A 280 -10.49 14.48 6.11
CA ARG A 280 -10.77 15.86 5.68
C ARG A 280 -12.04 15.97 4.85
N TYR A 281 -12.54 14.85 4.32
CA TYR A 281 -13.58 14.83 3.28
C TYR A 281 -14.94 14.35 3.78
N GLY A 282 -15.06 14.04 5.07
CA GLY A 282 -16.32 13.67 5.71
C GLY A 282 -16.16 12.58 6.74
N ASN A 283 -17.26 12.24 7.40
CA ASN A 283 -17.29 11.33 8.55
C ASN A 283 -17.39 9.85 8.17
N TYR A 284 -17.54 9.51 6.89
CA TYR A 284 -17.70 8.14 6.43
C TYR A 284 -16.58 7.79 5.46
N ARG A 285 -15.97 6.62 5.64
CA ARG A 285 -14.88 6.13 4.80
C ARG A 285 -15.12 4.68 4.42
N PHE A 286 -15.15 4.42 3.13
CA PHE A 286 -15.07 3.07 2.57
C PHE A 286 -13.61 2.74 2.27
N THR A 287 -13.16 1.53 2.62
CA THR A 287 -11.80 1.08 2.35
C THR A 287 -11.83 -0.26 1.65
N PHE A 288 -11.18 -0.34 0.49
CA PHE A 288 -11.06 -1.57 -0.28
C PHE A 288 -9.60 -1.89 -0.59
N PRO A 289 -9.29 -3.18 -0.77
CA PRO A 289 -8.06 -3.58 -1.44
C PRO A 289 -8.02 -3.00 -2.86
N LEU A 290 -6.85 -2.50 -3.27
CA LEU A 290 -6.70 -1.88 -4.58
C LEU A 290 -6.89 -2.90 -5.71
N THR A 291 -6.43 -4.14 -5.54
CA THR A 291 -6.58 -5.16 -6.59
C THR A 291 -8.05 -5.49 -6.82
N GLU A 292 -8.83 -5.56 -5.75
CA GLU A 292 -10.27 -5.80 -5.83
C GLU A 292 -10.99 -4.69 -6.62
N LEU A 293 -10.70 -3.41 -6.33
CA LEU A 293 -11.28 -2.29 -7.07
C LEU A 293 -10.87 -2.28 -8.54
N MET A 294 -9.59 -2.57 -8.83
CA MET A 294 -9.08 -2.64 -10.20
C MET A 294 -9.77 -3.74 -11.00
N GLU A 295 -9.95 -4.92 -10.40
CA GLU A 295 -10.62 -6.06 -11.03
C GLU A 295 -12.12 -5.80 -11.26
N ARG A 296 -12.80 -5.17 -10.30
CA ARG A 296 -14.19 -4.72 -10.48
C ARG A 296 -14.29 -3.69 -11.60
N TYR A 297 -13.41 -2.70 -11.61
CA TYR A 297 -13.41 -1.66 -12.64
C TYR A 297 -13.17 -2.26 -14.02
N LYS A 298 -12.20 -3.18 -14.15
CA LYS A 298 -11.94 -3.98 -15.36
C LYS A 298 -13.20 -4.67 -15.88
N LYS A 299 -13.88 -5.43 -15.01
CA LYS A 299 -15.11 -6.17 -15.36
C LYS A 299 -16.28 -5.26 -15.72
N GLN A 300 -16.52 -4.22 -14.93
CA GLN A 300 -17.73 -3.40 -15.04
C GLN A 300 -17.60 -2.25 -16.05
N ASN A 301 -16.40 -1.72 -16.27
CA ASN A 301 -16.19 -0.47 -16.99
C ASN A 301 -15.24 -0.58 -18.19
N CYS A 302 -14.39 -1.62 -18.24
CA CYS A 302 -13.41 -1.85 -19.32
C CYS A 302 -13.72 -3.05 -20.22
N GLY A 303 -14.91 -3.66 -20.12
CA GLY A 303 -15.27 -4.84 -20.92
C GLY A 303 -14.39 -6.07 -20.66
N GLY A 304 -13.73 -6.12 -19.49
CA GLY A 304 -12.79 -7.19 -19.14
C GLY A 304 -11.34 -6.93 -19.58
N GLU A 305 -11.03 -5.81 -20.22
CA GLU A 305 -9.65 -5.41 -20.54
C GLU A 305 -8.97 -4.68 -19.37
N ASP A 306 -7.63 -4.78 -19.30
CA ASP A 306 -6.87 -4.14 -18.23
C ASP A 306 -7.03 -2.60 -18.27
N PRO A 307 -7.34 -1.95 -17.14
CA PRO A 307 -7.46 -0.51 -17.08
C PRO A 307 -6.15 0.19 -17.43
N VAL A 308 -6.23 1.35 -18.08
CA VAL A 308 -5.06 2.16 -18.43
C VAL A 308 -4.78 3.18 -17.33
N LEU A 309 -3.53 3.26 -16.86
CA LEU A 309 -3.09 4.21 -15.84
C LEU A 309 -2.28 5.33 -16.49
N ARG A 310 -2.64 6.58 -16.19
CA ARG A 310 -1.99 7.78 -16.73
C ARG A 310 -1.65 8.80 -15.66
N VAL A 311 -0.60 9.57 -15.91
CA VAL A 311 -0.24 10.75 -15.13
C VAL A 311 -1.23 11.87 -15.45
N TYR A 312 -2.24 12.06 -14.60
CA TYR A 312 -3.25 13.08 -14.81
C TYR A 312 -2.73 14.49 -14.48
N GLY A 313 -1.93 14.59 -13.42
CA GLY A 313 -1.26 15.83 -13.07
C GLY A 313 -0.92 15.97 -11.59
N THR A 314 -0.29 17.11 -11.28
CA THR A 314 0.01 17.53 -9.90
C THR A 314 -0.95 18.64 -9.50
N MET A 315 -1.67 18.45 -8.39
CA MET A 315 -2.51 19.48 -7.77
C MET A 315 -1.86 19.98 -6.50
N THR A 316 -2.02 21.27 -6.18
CA THR A 316 -1.54 21.85 -4.94
C THR A 316 -2.63 22.66 -4.24
N TYR A 317 -2.76 22.44 -2.93
CA TYR A 317 -3.71 23.13 -2.09
C TYR A 317 -3.12 23.41 -0.70
N LYS A 318 -2.93 24.69 -0.39
CA LYS A 318 -2.27 25.17 0.86
C LYS A 318 -0.87 24.60 1.07
N GLN A 319 -0.75 23.46 1.76
CA GLN A 319 0.51 22.74 2.02
C GLN A 319 0.55 21.39 1.28
N GLU A 320 -0.56 20.96 0.71
CA GLU A 320 -0.71 19.64 0.12
C GLU A 320 -0.34 19.64 -1.37
N ILE A 321 0.40 18.63 -1.78
CA ILE A 321 0.71 18.28 -3.17
C ILE A 321 0.05 16.92 -3.44
N VAL A 322 -0.73 16.81 -4.51
CA VAL A 322 -1.40 15.56 -4.90
C VAL A 322 -0.92 15.15 -6.28
N TYR A 323 -0.24 14.02 -6.37
CA TYR A 323 0.04 13.32 -7.62
C TYR A 323 -1.19 12.50 -8.00
N THR A 324 -1.83 12.87 -9.10
CA THR A 324 -3.10 12.26 -9.51
C THR A 324 -2.86 11.24 -10.60
N VAL A 325 -3.24 9.99 -10.32
CA VAL A 325 -3.23 8.89 -11.29
C VAL A 325 -4.64 8.71 -11.85
N LEU A 326 -4.81 8.92 -13.15
CA LEU A 326 -6.05 8.63 -13.85
C LEU A 326 -6.09 7.14 -14.22
N ILE A 327 -7.18 6.48 -13.88
CA ILE A 327 -7.50 5.11 -14.26
C ILE A 327 -8.71 5.17 -15.18
N HIS A 328 -8.58 4.72 -16.42
CA HIS A 328 -9.65 4.77 -17.40
C HIS A 328 -9.75 3.50 -18.25
N SER A 329 -10.90 3.31 -18.90
CA SER A 329 -11.11 2.22 -19.86
C SER A 329 -10.19 2.38 -21.08
N PRO A 330 -9.64 1.29 -21.65
CA PRO A 330 -8.92 1.34 -22.92
C PRO A 330 -9.73 1.99 -24.06
N GLU A 331 -11.06 1.92 -24.02
CA GLU A 331 -11.96 2.59 -24.98
C GLU A 331 -11.79 4.11 -24.99
N ASP A 332 -11.41 4.70 -23.85
CA ASP A 332 -11.20 6.15 -23.69
C ASP A 332 -9.74 6.57 -23.99
N ASN A 333 -8.92 5.69 -24.58
CA ASN A 333 -7.53 6.00 -24.90
C ASN A 333 -7.37 7.21 -25.82
N GLU A 334 -8.24 7.40 -26.81
CA GLU A 334 -8.20 8.59 -27.67
C GLU A 334 -8.45 9.87 -26.87
N ARG A 335 -9.37 9.81 -25.90
CA ARG A 335 -9.74 10.94 -25.04
C ARG A 335 -8.61 11.36 -24.11
N PHE A 336 -7.85 10.40 -23.58
CA PHE A 336 -6.79 10.65 -22.59
C PHE A 336 -5.37 10.45 -23.15
N GLY A 337 -5.22 10.27 -24.45
CA GLY A 337 -3.93 9.98 -25.10
C GLY A 337 -2.88 11.07 -24.90
N GLU A 338 -3.30 12.31 -24.63
CA GLU A 338 -2.40 13.44 -24.32
C GLU A 338 -1.71 13.33 -22.95
N TYR A 339 -2.28 12.53 -22.02
CA TYR A 339 -1.69 12.28 -20.72
C TYR A 339 -0.66 11.14 -20.81
N PRO A 340 0.55 11.30 -20.26
CA PRO A 340 1.55 10.23 -20.25
C PRO A 340 1.03 8.99 -19.54
N LEU A 341 1.45 7.81 -19.98
CA LEU A 341 1.26 6.57 -19.21
C LEU A 341 1.98 6.68 -17.86
N LEU A 342 1.50 5.96 -16.85
CA LEU A 342 2.03 6.06 -15.48
C LEU A 342 3.52 5.69 -15.38
N GLU A 343 4.03 4.85 -16.27
CA GLU A 343 5.44 4.44 -16.33
C GLU A 343 6.38 5.64 -16.59
N ALA A 344 5.86 6.72 -17.17
CA ALA A 344 6.62 7.96 -17.37
C ALA A 344 6.81 8.78 -16.07
N SER A 345 6.12 8.41 -14.98
CA SER A 345 6.24 9.09 -13.70
C SER A 345 7.43 8.54 -12.90
N GLU A 346 8.30 9.46 -12.45
CA GLU A 346 9.44 9.14 -11.58
C GLU A 346 9.04 8.85 -10.13
N TRP A 347 7.86 9.32 -9.70
CA TRP A 347 7.44 9.40 -8.28
C TRP A 347 6.37 8.38 -7.91
N VAL A 348 5.56 7.96 -8.88
CA VAL A 348 4.44 7.05 -8.70
C VAL A 348 4.50 5.99 -9.78
N ARG A 349 4.42 4.72 -9.39
CA ARG A 349 4.32 3.55 -10.27
C ARG A 349 3.23 2.62 -9.78
N TYR A 350 2.72 1.78 -10.67
CA TYR A 350 1.83 0.68 -10.33
C TYR A 350 2.49 -0.62 -10.75
N GLN A 351 2.64 -1.54 -9.81
CA GLN A 351 3.29 -2.82 -10.04
C GLN A 351 2.70 -3.85 -9.07
N ASP A 352 2.39 -5.05 -9.57
CA ASP A 352 1.91 -6.19 -8.77
C ASP A 352 0.75 -5.84 -7.82
N GLY A 353 -0.23 -5.09 -8.32
CA GLY A 353 -1.40 -4.68 -7.53
C GLY A 353 -1.15 -3.52 -6.55
N LYS A 354 0.06 -2.95 -6.52
CA LYS A 354 0.48 -1.94 -5.54
C LYS A 354 0.87 -0.64 -6.20
N ILE A 355 0.56 0.47 -5.51
CA ILE A 355 1.10 1.78 -5.84
C ILE A 355 2.43 1.95 -5.11
N ILE A 356 3.50 2.08 -5.89
CA ILE A 356 4.81 2.44 -5.38
C ILE A 356 4.93 3.95 -5.45
N TRP A 357 4.97 4.59 -4.28
CA TRP A 357 5.08 6.04 -4.15
C TRP A 357 6.41 6.42 -3.50
N ARG A 358 7.20 7.25 -4.20
CA ARG A 358 8.43 7.86 -3.72
C ARG A 358 8.10 9.24 -3.16
N ALA A 359 7.62 9.26 -1.92
CA ALA A 359 7.24 10.49 -1.24
C ALA A 359 8.43 11.44 -1.08
N GLN A 360 8.20 12.72 -1.36
CA GLN A 360 9.20 13.78 -1.25
C GLN A 360 9.01 14.62 0.01
N ALA A 361 7.80 14.64 0.59
CA ALA A 361 7.52 15.33 1.83
C ALA A 361 6.29 14.74 2.54
N ILE A 362 6.46 14.08 3.68
CA ILE A 362 5.38 13.33 4.34
C ILE A 362 4.74 14.03 5.56
N CYS A 363 5.29 15.18 5.99
CA CYS A 363 4.93 15.84 7.25
C CYS A 363 4.15 17.15 7.00
N GLU A 364 3.05 17.37 7.72
CA GLU A 364 2.36 18.68 7.72
C GLU A 364 3.08 19.71 8.61
N THR A 365 3.56 19.25 9.76
CA THR A 365 4.37 20.05 10.70
C THR A 365 5.62 19.29 11.08
N HIS A 366 6.77 19.94 10.94
CA HIS A 366 8.07 19.39 11.27
C HIS A 366 8.42 19.76 12.71
N TRP A 367 8.42 18.74 13.58
CA TRP A 367 8.85 18.84 14.98
C TRP A 367 10.19 18.18 15.21
N TYR A 368 10.72 17.51 14.19
CA TYR A 368 11.88 16.66 14.28
C TYR A 368 12.65 16.76 12.98
N GLN A 369 13.97 16.82 13.04
CA GLN A 369 14.86 16.68 11.91
C GLN A 369 15.64 15.39 12.04
N PHE A 370 16.03 14.81 10.91
CA PHE A 370 16.84 13.60 10.89
C PHE A 370 18.22 13.92 10.35
N ILE A 371 19.21 13.93 11.24
CA ILE A 371 20.60 14.32 10.92
C ILE A 371 21.51 13.18 11.31
N SER A 372 22.23 12.63 10.32
CA SER A 372 23.27 11.60 10.53
C SER A 372 22.79 10.39 11.34
N GLY A 373 21.52 10.00 11.18
CA GLY A 373 20.91 8.86 11.89
C GLY A 373 20.27 9.14 13.23
N GLU A 374 20.25 10.40 13.67
CA GLU A 374 19.56 10.78 14.89
C GLU A 374 18.36 11.69 14.61
N VAL A 375 17.26 11.40 15.32
CA VAL A 375 16.08 12.26 15.36
C VAL A 375 16.31 13.35 16.40
N GLN A 376 16.40 14.59 15.95
CA GLN A 376 16.58 15.76 16.82
C GLN A 376 15.32 16.62 16.80
N LYS A 377 14.96 17.23 17.94
CA LYS A 377 13.82 18.14 18.06
C LYS A 377 14.33 19.60 18.04
N PRO A 378 14.07 20.40 16.99
CA PRO A 378 14.37 21.83 17.00
C PRO A 378 13.49 22.59 18.02
N ASN A 379 13.91 23.82 18.34
CA ASN A 379 13.25 24.67 19.35
C ASN A 379 11.85 25.15 18.90
N ASP A 380 11.67 25.34 17.59
CA ASP A 380 10.41 25.78 16.99
C ASP A 380 9.95 24.77 15.94
N TYR A 381 8.62 24.69 15.75
CA TYR A 381 8.01 23.86 14.72
C TYR A 381 7.80 24.67 13.45
N GLU A 382 8.00 24.02 12.31
CA GLU A 382 7.82 24.65 10.99
C GLU A 382 6.71 23.92 10.22
N PHE A 383 5.94 24.69 9.47
CA PHE A 383 4.96 24.16 8.52
C PHE A 383 5.67 23.85 7.21
N TYR A 384 5.48 22.64 6.67
CA TYR A 384 6.07 22.21 5.40
C TYR A 384 4.97 21.86 4.39
N VAL A 385 5.34 21.84 3.11
CA VAL A 385 4.50 21.13 2.14
C VAL A 385 4.60 19.63 2.40
N TRP A 386 3.54 18.91 2.06
CA TRP A 386 3.52 17.45 2.05
C TRP A 386 2.88 16.95 0.77
N ASP A 387 3.35 15.83 0.26
CA ASP A 387 2.84 15.18 -0.93
C ASP A 387 2.03 13.92 -0.62
N GLN A 388 1.18 13.55 -1.57
CA GLN A 388 0.38 12.32 -1.55
C GLN A 388 0.01 11.87 -2.95
N VAL A 389 -0.55 10.67 -3.05
CA VAL A 389 -1.09 10.11 -4.29
C VAL A 389 -2.60 9.91 -4.15
N SER A 390 -3.35 10.36 -5.15
CA SER A 390 -4.77 10.04 -5.30
C SER A 390 -5.00 9.30 -6.61
N LEU A 391 -5.80 8.23 -6.54
CA LEU A 391 -6.27 7.48 -7.69
C LEU A 391 -7.64 8.01 -8.11
N VAL A 392 -7.83 8.14 -9.42
CA VAL A 392 -9.05 8.71 -9.98
C VAL A 392 -9.58 7.78 -11.06
N PHE A 393 -10.69 7.10 -10.77
CA PHE A 393 -11.39 6.25 -11.72
C PHE A 393 -12.31 7.09 -12.60
N HIS A 394 -12.16 6.95 -13.91
CA HIS A 394 -13.03 7.59 -14.89
C HIS A 394 -14.31 6.77 -15.08
N LEU A 395 -15.45 7.42 -14.87
CA LEU A 395 -16.79 6.86 -14.90
C LEU A 395 -17.70 7.79 -15.74
N PRO A 396 -17.58 7.77 -17.08
CA PRO A 396 -18.38 8.61 -17.95
C PRO A 396 -19.82 8.09 -18.10
N ASN A 397 -20.75 8.95 -18.52
CA ASN A 397 -22.09 8.57 -18.99
C ASN A 397 -22.92 7.72 -18.01
N SER A 398 -22.94 8.10 -16.73
CA SER A 398 -23.66 7.36 -15.68
C SER A 398 -23.12 5.95 -15.40
N LYS A 399 -21.91 5.62 -15.91
CA LYS A 399 -21.16 4.46 -15.41
C LYS A 399 -20.90 4.64 -13.91
N ALA A 400 -20.84 3.53 -13.19
CA ALA A 400 -20.60 3.49 -11.77
C ALA A 400 -19.74 2.27 -11.42
N LEU A 401 -19.10 2.32 -10.26
CA LEU A 401 -18.52 1.14 -9.66
C LEU A 401 -19.53 0.54 -8.68
N LYS A 402 -20.05 -0.64 -9.02
CA LYS A 402 -21.07 -1.37 -8.24
C LYS A 402 -20.40 -2.29 -7.24
N ILE A 403 -20.77 -2.14 -5.97
CA ILE A 403 -20.27 -2.97 -4.88
C ILE A 403 -21.47 -3.38 -4.01
N PRO A 404 -21.69 -4.69 -3.79
CA PRO A 404 -22.80 -5.18 -2.99
C PRO A 404 -22.88 -4.50 -1.62
N ARG A 405 -24.10 -4.26 -1.15
CA ARG A 405 -24.36 -3.60 0.13
C ARG A 405 -23.58 -4.17 1.31
N GLU A 406 -23.53 -5.49 1.43
CA GLU A 406 -22.83 -6.19 2.50
C GLU A 406 -21.36 -5.77 2.56
N GLN A 407 -20.67 -5.85 1.42
CA GLN A 407 -19.26 -5.46 1.27
C GLN A 407 -19.04 -3.97 1.52
N LEU A 408 -20.01 -3.11 1.14
CA LEU A 408 -19.97 -1.68 1.49
C LEU A 408 -20.00 -1.48 3.01
N ILE A 409 -20.87 -2.19 3.73
CA ILE A 409 -21.01 -2.10 5.19
C ILE A 409 -19.74 -2.61 5.89
N GLU A 410 -19.17 -3.72 5.43
CA GLU A 410 -17.92 -4.27 5.96
C GLU A 410 -16.75 -3.28 5.81
N ALA A 411 -16.61 -2.71 4.62
CA ALA A 411 -15.56 -1.75 4.25
C ALA A 411 -15.72 -0.38 4.93
N LEU A 412 -16.90 -0.10 5.51
CA LEU A 412 -17.25 1.20 6.08
C LEU A 412 -16.68 1.40 7.48
N LYS A 413 -16.12 2.60 7.70
CA LYS A 413 -15.74 3.14 9.01
C LYS A 413 -16.19 4.58 9.18
N ALA A 414 -16.47 4.95 10.43
CA ALA A 414 -16.66 6.34 10.82
C ALA A 414 -15.31 7.02 11.04
N CYS A 415 -15.21 8.31 10.72
CA CYS A 415 -14.01 9.12 10.86
C CYS A 415 -14.27 10.40 11.65
N GLU A 416 -13.29 10.80 12.44
CA GLU A 416 -13.20 12.13 13.02
C GLU A 416 -12.89 13.15 11.91
N ILE A 417 -13.42 14.37 12.03
CA ILE A 417 -13.09 15.42 11.08
C ILE A 417 -11.75 16.04 11.48
N ALA A 418 -10.77 15.96 10.58
CA ALA A 418 -9.45 16.54 10.77
C ALA A 418 -9.51 18.05 11.04
N ASN A 419 -8.43 18.63 11.55
CA ASN A 419 -8.35 20.07 11.86
C ASN A 419 -8.81 20.95 10.68
N ILE A 420 -8.31 20.65 9.48
CA ILE A 420 -8.79 21.24 8.24
C ILE A 420 -10.00 20.45 7.75
N ASP A 421 -11.20 20.99 7.96
CA ASP A 421 -12.43 20.43 7.42
C ASP A 421 -12.59 20.87 5.94
N LEU A 422 -12.52 19.91 5.03
CA LEU A 422 -12.78 20.10 3.61
C LEU A 422 -14.16 19.57 3.19
N SER A 423 -14.95 19.03 4.11
CA SER A 423 -16.34 18.66 3.84
C SER A 423 -17.20 19.91 3.61
N GLU A 424 -18.30 19.77 2.87
CA GLU A 424 -19.23 20.87 2.59
C GLU A 424 -20.38 20.89 3.59
N TYR A 425 -20.17 20.39 4.82
CA TYR A 425 -21.21 20.26 5.83
C TYR A 425 -21.88 21.62 6.13
N PRO A 426 -23.17 21.80 5.79
CA PRO A 426 -23.85 23.09 5.92
C PRO A 426 -24.49 23.29 7.30
N GLY A 427 -24.47 22.27 8.16
CA GLY A 427 -25.15 22.27 9.45
C GLY A 427 -24.37 22.93 10.60
N THR A 428 -25.01 23.04 11.76
CA THR A 428 -24.45 23.69 12.96
C THR A 428 -23.80 22.74 13.97
N LYS A 429 -23.91 21.42 13.74
CA LYS A 429 -23.35 20.40 14.63
C LYS A 429 -21.84 20.51 14.73
N SER A 430 -21.31 20.28 15.93
CA SER A 430 -19.86 20.24 16.14
C SER A 430 -19.22 19.04 15.45
N LYS A 431 -17.90 19.09 15.18
CA LYS A 431 -17.15 17.95 14.61
C LYS A 431 -17.32 16.68 15.45
N MET A 432 -17.33 16.82 16.77
CA MET A 432 -17.50 15.70 17.70
C MET A 432 -18.90 15.10 17.62
N GLN A 433 -19.95 15.93 17.55
CA GLN A 433 -21.32 15.44 17.38
C GLN A 433 -21.47 14.67 16.08
N ARG A 434 -20.96 15.22 14.96
CA ARG A 434 -20.98 14.55 13.65
C ARG A 434 -20.27 13.19 13.68
N TYR A 435 -19.14 13.10 14.36
CA TYR A 435 -18.40 11.84 14.51
C TYR A 435 -19.17 10.80 15.32
N MET A 436 -19.75 11.20 16.46
CA MET A 436 -20.53 10.29 17.30
C MET A 436 -21.76 9.74 16.56
N GLU A 437 -22.46 10.58 15.81
CA GLU A 437 -23.59 10.17 14.98
C GLU A 437 -23.15 9.19 13.89
N ALA A 438 -22.07 9.50 13.15
CA ALA A 438 -21.55 8.59 12.13
C ALA A 438 -21.09 7.25 12.73
N LYS A 439 -20.46 7.27 13.90
CA LYS A 439 -20.04 6.06 14.61
C LYS A 439 -21.23 5.20 15.02
N GLU A 440 -22.28 5.82 15.56
CA GLU A 440 -23.52 5.12 15.92
C GLU A 440 -24.18 4.49 14.70
N GLU A 441 -24.27 5.22 13.59
CA GLU A 441 -24.87 4.73 12.34
C GLU A 441 -24.10 3.55 11.76
N VAL A 442 -22.77 3.64 11.67
CA VAL A 442 -21.92 2.53 11.20
C VAL A 442 -22.06 1.31 12.11
N SER A 443 -22.15 1.52 13.44
CA SER A 443 -22.38 0.41 14.37
C SER A 443 -23.74 -0.26 14.18
N LYS A 444 -24.81 0.50 13.91
CA LYS A 444 -26.14 -0.06 13.63
C LYS A 444 -26.13 -0.92 12.38
N LEU A 445 -25.60 -0.41 11.27
CA LEU A 445 -25.51 -1.15 10.01
C LEU A 445 -24.76 -2.47 10.14
N LYS A 446 -23.66 -2.47 10.90
CA LYS A 446 -22.87 -3.70 11.15
C LYS A 446 -23.57 -4.70 12.06
N ILE A 447 -24.51 -4.24 12.88
CA ILE A 447 -25.35 -5.12 13.71
C ILE A 447 -26.47 -5.70 12.85
N GLU A 448 -27.14 -4.87 12.05
CA GLU A 448 -28.20 -5.28 11.12
C GLU A 448 -27.70 -6.38 10.16
N LEU A 449 -26.55 -6.16 9.52
CA LEU A 449 -25.93 -7.15 8.63
C LEU A 449 -25.72 -8.52 9.31
N LYS A 450 -25.25 -8.53 10.56
CA LYS A 450 -25.04 -9.77 11.32
C LYS A 450 -26.34 -10.50 11.68
N TYR A 451 -27.45 -9.77 11.80
CA TYR A 451 -28.76 -10.38 12.02
C TYR A 451 -29.29 -10.97 10.72
N GLU A 452 -29.15 -10.27 9.59
CA GLU A 452 -29.54 -10.75 8.26
C GLU A 452 -28.80 -12.06 7.91
N GLU A 453 -27.47 -12.09 8.07
CA GLU A 453 -26.65 -13.30 7.86
C GLU A 453 -27.06 -14.48 8.74
N LYS A 454 -27.61 -14.20 9.92
CA LYS A 454 -28.05 -15.25 10.86
C LYS A 454 -29.43 -15.79 10.47
N GLU A 455 -30.34 -14.92 10.04
CA GLU A 455 -31.67 -15.32 9.58
C GLU A 455 -31.59 -16.17 8.31
N GLU A 456 -30.72 -15.82 7.34
CA GLU A 456 -30.49 -16.64 6.14
C GLU A 456 -29.96 -18.03 6.49
N LYS A 457 -28.97 -18.12 7.39
CA LYS A 457 -28.43 -19.42 7.83
C LYS A 457 -29.48 -20.28 8.56
N ASP A 458 -30.36 -19.66 9.34
CA ASP A 458 -31.43 -20.35 10.07
C ASP A 458 -32.59 -20.78 9.12
N GLU A 459 -32.75 -20.14 7.95
CA GLU A 459 -33.71 -20.53 6.90
C GLU A 459 -33.16 -21.66 6.01
N ASP A 460 -31.93 -21.55 5.53
CA ASP A 460 -31.27 -22.61 4.73
C ASP A 460 -31.20 -23.94 5.50
N GLN A 461 -30.97 -23.87 6.81
CA GLN A 461 -30.91 -25.06 7.66
C GLN A 461 -32.29 -25.71 7.90
N LYS A 462 -33.40 -24.95 7.82
CA LYS A 462 -34.75 -25.52 7.87
C LYS A 462 -35.13 -26.19 6.55
N ASP A 463 -34.75 -25.59 5.43
CA ASP A 463 -35.01 -26.16 4.11
C ASP A 463 -34.20 -27.46 3.86
N GLU A 464 -32.97 -27.55 4.39
CA GLU A 464 -32.18 -28.79 4.35
C GLU A 464 -32.75 -29.91 5.25
N ASP A 465 -33.34 -29.56 6.39
CA ASP A 465 -33.94 -30.54 7.31
C ASP A 465 -35.34 -30.99 6.85
N GLU A 466 -36.07 -30.18 6.08
CA GLU A 466 -37.30 -30.58 5.39
C GLU A 466 -37.06 -31.39 4.09
N ALA A 467 -35.84 -31.35 3.54
CA ALA A 467 -35.45 -32.07 2.32
C ALA A 467 -34.85 -33.48 2.57
N LYS A 468 -34.65 -33.90 3.83
CA LYS A 468 -34.17 -35.26 4.18
C LYS A 468 -35.36 -36.24 4.34
N PRO A 469 -35.46 -37.29 3.52
CA PRO A 469 -36.60 -38.23 3.52
C PRO A 469 -36.64 -39.20 4.72
#